data_AF-A0A9D6QT59-F1
#
_entry.id   AF-A0A9D6QT59-F1
#
_cell.length_a   1.000
_cell.length_b   1.000
_cell.length_c   1.000
_cell.angle_alpha   90.00
_cell.angle_beta   90.00
_cell.angle_gamma   90.00
#
_symmetry.space_group_name_H-M   'P 1'
#
loop_
_entity.id
_entity.type
_entity.pdbx_description
1 polymer ?
#
loop_
_entity_poly.entity_id
_entity_poly.type
_entity_poly.pdbx_seq_one_letter_code
_entity_poly.pdbx_strand_id
1 'polypeptide(L)'
;MAGKKVWVIWMPTGEGAEKPDKLLGSLQGYGLQIDGSTWIDDLEKMAWYELGTSLLEKKNADLWLIAGRKTDLEAPRNRYALSLVTVMLREGRGPGFPILCLGLDHAPSAATMPMLTRDFYFLSAADPSWPAKVPATFLKKAKTEPWDFRINATGHPFIGQWFEVGPREGEWQGVMFGVSGEGKISHHLVGPKGQLPEKSVLEYPTQDIKAEVRGIEYTAWSVQNRLNPESSYYVKVEGYPSSVMFGGHPGTDQAEVTIIELS
;
A
#
# COMPACT_ATOMS: atom_id res chain seq x y z
N MET A 1 -8.12 -6.10 -26.57
CA MET A 1 -6.92 -6.27 -25.72
C MET A 1 -5.71 -5.50 -26.24
N ALA A 2 -5.58 -5.24 -27.55
CA ALA A 2 -4.54 -4.35 -28.07
C ALA A 2 -4.55 -2.99 -27.36
N GLY A 3 -3.37 -2.54 -26.93
CA GLY A 3 -3.19 -1.23 -26.31
C GLY A 3 -3.41 -1.18 -24.79
N LYS A 4 -3.61 -2.32 -24.11
CA LYS A 4 -3.59 -2.34 -22.65
C LYS A 4 -2.18 -2.13 -22.11
N LYS A 5 -2.05 -1.20 -21.15
CA LYS A 5 -0.76 -0.78 -20.59
C LYS A 5 -0.46 -1.55 -19.32
N VAL A 6 0.67 -2.23 -19.30
CA VAL A 6 1.19 -2.93 -18.13
C VAL A 6 2.43 -2.20 -17.65
N TRP A 7 2.38 -1.71 -16.42
CA TRP A 7 3.56 -1.17 -15.76
C TRP A 7 4.27 -2.28 -15.02
N VAL A 8 5.53 -2.54 -15.40
CA VAL A 8 6.36 -3.58 -14.80
C VAL A 8 7.35 -2.97 -13.83
N ILE A 9 7.37 -3.48 -12.60
CA ILE A 9 8.46 -3.25 -11.66
C ILE A 9 9.37 -4.46 -11.65
N TRP A 10 10.66 -4.23 -11.94
CA TRP A 10 11.70 -5.24 -11.85
C TRP A 10 12.48 -5.10 -10.55
N MET A 11 12.29 -6.04 -9.63
CA MET A 11 12.92 -6.00 -8.31
C MET A 11 14.39 -6.44 -8.26
N PRO A 12 14.87 -7.39 -9.09
CA PRO A 12 16.28 -7.75 -9.07
C PRO A 12 17.16 -6.55 -9.41
N THR A 13 18.03 -6.18 -8.48
CA THR A 13 19.02 -5.12 -8.64
C THR A 13 20.41 -5.62 -8.25
N GLY A 14 21.45 -4.85 -8.63
CA GLY A 14 22.85 -5.14 -8.30
C GLY A 14 23.60 -5.94 -9.36
N GLU A 15 24.86 -6.24 -9.06
CA GLU A 15 25.75 -6.98 -9.95
C GLU A 15 25.29 -8.44 -10.11
N GLY A 16 25.17 -8.91 -11.36
CA GLY A 16 24.64 -10.23 -11.67
C GLY A 16 23.11 -10.34 -11.67
N ALA A 17 22.38 -9.24 -11.44
CA ALA A 17 20.93 -9.24 -11.60
C ALA A 17 20.54 -9.51 -13.06
N GLU A 18 19.59 -10.42 -13.25
CA GLU A 18 19.05 -10.71 -14.57
C GLU A 18 18.36 -9.47 -15.15
N LYS A 19 18.52 -9.28 -16.46
CA LYS A 19 17.84 -8.19 -17.17
C LYS A 19 16.40 -8.59 -17.50
N PRO A 20 15.45 -7.64 -17.48
CA PRO A 20 14.05 -7.93 -17.74
C PRO A 20 13.74 -8.24 -19.23
N ASP A 21 14.67 -7.99 -20.16
CA ASP A 21 14.41 -7.96 -21.62
C ASP A 21 13.64 -9.18 -22.15
N LYS A 22 14.08 -10.39 -21.80
CA LYS A 22 13.44 -11.64 -22.26
C LYS A 22 12.00 -11.77 -21.74
N LEU A 23 11.78 -11.34 -20.50
CA LEU A 23 10.48 -11.39 -19.84
C LEU A 23 9.53 -10.34 -20.43
N LEU A 24 10.01 -9.12 -20.65
CA LEU A 24 9.22 -8.05 -21.28
C LEU A 24 8.86 -8.41 -22.73
N GLY A 25 9.79 -8.99 -23.49
CA GLY A 25 9.53 -9.46 -24.85
C GLY A 25 8.43 -10.53 -24.90
N SER A 26 8.35 -11.39 -23.88
CA SER A 26 7.29 -12.41 -23.78
C SER A 26 5.90 -11.79 -23.61
N LEU A 27 5.79 -10.63 -22.95
CA LEU A 27 4.52 -9.91 -22.77
C LEU A 27 4.12 -9.11 -24.01
N GLN A 28 5.08 -8.49 -24.69
CA GLN A 28 4.84 -7.75 -25.93
C GLN A 28 4.22 -8.66 -27.02
N GLY A 29 4.61 -9.94 -27.07
CA GLY A 29 4.02 -10.94 -27.97
C GLY A 29 2.51 -11.13 -27.81
N TYR A 30 1.91 -10.71 -26.69
CA TYR A 30 0.46 -10.76 -26.43
C TYR A 30 -0.27 -9.44 -26.72
N GLY A 31 0.39 -8.48 -27.37
CA GLY A 31 -0.21 -7.19 -27.75
C GLY A 31 -0.38 -6.20 -26.60
N LEU A 32 0.37 -6.40 -25.51
CA LEU A 32 0.43 -5.49 -24.37
C LEU A 32 1.43 -4.36 -24.63
N GLN A 33 1.08 -3.15 -24.20
CA GLN A 33 2.01 -2.02 -24.13
C GLN A 33 2.74 -2.11 -22.79
N ILE A 34 4.06 -2.30 -22.84
CA ILE A 34 4.87 -2.49 -21.65
C ILE A 34 5.67 -1.23 -21.38
N ASP A 35 5.49 -0.70 -20.18
CA ASP A 35 6.32 0.36 -19.59
C ASP A 35 6.77 -0.12 -18.20
N GLY A 36 7.72 0.55 -17.58
CA GLY A 36 8.18 0.13 -16.27
C GLY A 36 9.51 0.71 -15.83
N SER A 37 9.91 0.31 -14.64
CA SER A 37 11.15 0.74 -14.02
C SER A 37 11.73 -0.33 -13.12
N THR A 38 13.00 -0.15 -12.76
CA THR A 38 13.64 -0.93 -11.71
C THR A 38 13.08 -0.51 -10.35
N TRP A 39 12.94 -1.48 -9.43
CA TRP A 39 12.59 -1.20 -8.05
C TRP A 39 13.71 -0.42 -7.34
N ILE A 40 13.31 0.56 -6.54
CA ILE A 40 14.21 1.37 -5.73
C ILE A 40 13.81 1.22 -4.26
N ASP A 41 14.57 0.43 -3.50
CA ASP A 41 14.44 0.35 -2.03
C ASP A 41 15.17 1.53 -1.37
N ASP A 42 14.55 2.71 -1.45
CA ASP A 42 14.97 3.92 -0.75
C ASP A 42 13.76 4.47 0.03
N LEU A 43 13.46 3.84 1.17
CA LEU A 43 12.36 4.24 2.05
C LEU A 43 12.61 5.62 2.68
N GLU A 44 13.88 5.95 2.89
CA GLU A 44 14.34 7.20 3.47
C GLU A 44 13.99 8.39 2.57
N LYS A 45 14.03 8.21 1.24
CA LYS A 45 13.53 9.18 0.26
C LYS A 45 12.11 8.90 -0.23
N MET A 46 11.42 7.90 0.34
CA MET A 46 10.08 7.48 -0.06
C MET A 46 9.96 7.21 -1.57
N ALA A 47 10.95 6.53 -2.17
CA ALA A 47 10.97 6.26 -3.62
C ALA A 47 9.70 5.53 -4.13
N TRP A 48 9.03 4.78 -3.25
CA TRP A 48 7.74 4.14 -3.52
C TRP A 48 6.64 5.13 -3.93
N TYR A 49 6.70 6.40 -3.50
CA TYR A 49 5.66 7.38 -3.76
C TYR A 49 5.63 7.84 -5.24
N GLU A 50 6.80 7.97 -5.87
CA GLU A 50 6.87 8.28 -7.30
C GLU A 50 6.27 7.17 -8.16
N LEU A 51 6.53 5.91 -7.79
CA LEU A 51 5.87 4.76 -8.40
C LEU A 51 4.35 4.82 -8.20
N GLY A 52 3.90 5.04 -6.97
CA GLY A 52 2.47 5.12 -6.65
C GLY A 52 1.75 6.21 -7.45
N THR A 53 2.29 7.42 -7.49
CA THR A 53 1.74 8.54 -8.28
C THR A 53 1.73 8.24 -9.78
N SER A 54 2.80 7.63 -10.31
CA SER A 54 2.85 7.19 -11.72
C SER A 54 1.78 6.16 -12.05
N LEU A 55 1.48 5.23 -11.15
CA LEU A 55 0.45 4.21 -11.33
C LEU A 55 -0.98 4.76 -11.12
N LEU A 56 -1.16 5.83 -10.35
CA LEU A 56 -2.45 6.53 -10.20
C LEU A 56 -2.90 7.19 -11.51
N GLU A 57 -1.96 7.64 -12.33
CA GLU A 57 -2.22 8.19 -13.66
C GLU A 57 -2.80 7.12 -14.60
N LYS A 58 -4.11 7.21 -14.88
CA LYS A 58 -4.84 6.23 -15.72
C LYS A 58 -4.23 6.04 -17.11
N LYS A 59 -3.56 7.06 -17.64
CA LYS A 59 -2.88 7.00 -18.94
C LYS A 59 -1.60 6.17 -18.92
N ASN A 60 -1.01 5.91 -17.76
CA ASN A 60 0.27 5.23 -17.63
C ASN A 60 0.09 3.71 -17.51
N ALA A 61 -0.89 3.25 -16.73
CA ALA A 61 -1.06 1.82 -16.44
C ALA A 61 -2.54 1.41 -16.34
N ASP A 62 -2.88 0.31 -17.01
CA ASP A 62 -4.12 -0.45 -16.78
C ASP A 62 -3.92 -1.56 -15.75
N LEU A 63 -2.68 -2.01 -15.54
CA LEU A 63 -2.28 -3.10 -14.65
C LEU A 63 -0.87 -2.87 -14.11
N TRP A 64 -0.63 -3.26 -12.86
CA TRP A 64 0.70 -3.28 -12.27
C TRP A 64 1.22 -4.72 -12.12
N LEU A 65 2.39 -5.00 -12.69
CA LEU A 65 3.08 -6.28 -12.59
C LEU A 65 4.37 -6.09 -11.80
N ILE A 66 4.49 -6.80 -10.68
CA ILE A 66 5.69 -6.83 -9.84
C ILE A 66 6.44 -8.12 -10.16
N ALA A 67 7.69 -8.03 -10.60
CA ALA A 67 8.53 -9.18 -10.90
C ALA A 67 9.73 -9.21 -9.95
N GLY A 68 9.86 -10.26 -9.15
CA GLY A 68 10.89 -10.35 -8.13
C GLY A 68 11.34 -11.77 -7.80
N ARG A 69 12.55 -11.90 -7.26
CA ARG A 69 13.02 -13.13 -6.65
C ARG A 69 12.36 -13.34 -5.30
N LYS A 70 12.48 -14.55 -4.76
CA LYS A 70 12.00 -14.86 -3.40
C LYS A 70 12.56 -13.90 -2.36
N THR A 71 13.87 -13.64 -2.42
CA THR A 71 14.55 -12.72 -1.49
C THR A 71 14.04 -11.29 -1.59
N ASP A 72 13.68 -10.84 -2.80
CA ASP A 72 13.19 -9.48 -3.02
C ASP A 72 11.77 -9.32 -2.43
N LEU A 73 10.91 -10.34 -2.61
CA LEU A 73 9.51 -10.33 -2.15
C LEU A 73 9.35 -10.70 -0.67
N GLU A 74 10.35 -11.35 -0.06
CA GLU A 74 10.38 -11.63 1.39
C GLU A 74 11.02 -10.51 2.22
N ALA A 75 11.74 -9.57 1.59
CA ALA A 75 12.36 -8.46 2.29
C ALA A 75 11.31 -7.54 2.94
N PRO A 76 11.33 -7.32 4.28
CA PRO A 76 10.33 -6.52 4.98
C PRO A 76 10.17 -5.09 4.45
N ARG A 77 11.29 -4.44 4.09
CA ARG A 77 11.31 -3.09 3.52
C ARG A 77 10.55 -3.00 2.19
N ASN A 78 10.76 -4.00 1.32
CA ASN A 78 10.06 -4.07 0.04
C ASN A 78 8.57 -4.31 0.26
N ARG A 79 8.20 -5.23 1.15
CA ARG A 79 6.80 -5.50 1.49
C ARG A 79 6.10 -4.26 2.03
N TYR A 80 6.75 -3.53 2.93
CA TYR A 80 6.26 -2.27 3.45
C TYR A 80 5.97 -1.27 2.32
N ALA A 81 6.95 -0.99 1.46
CA ALA A 81 6.75 -0.07 0.34
C ALA A 81 5.67 -0.54 -0.66
N LEU A 82 5.63 -1.84 -0.99
CA LEU A 82 4.59 -2.41 -1.85
C LEU A 82 3.20 -2.26 -1.23
N SER A 83 3.08 -2.42 0.09
CA SER A 83 1.85 -2.18 0.85
C SER A 83 1.39 -0.71 0.73
N LEU A 84 2.31 0.26 0.86
CA LEU A 84 1.99 1.69 0.71
C LEU A 84 1.48 2.02 -0.69
N VAL A 85 2.17 1.55 -1.74
CA VAL A 85 1.73 1.72 -3.14
C VAL A 85 0.36 1.08 -3.35
N THR A 86 0.13 -0.10 -2.76
CA THR A 86 -1.16 -0.80 -2.88
C THR A 86 -2.30 -0.02 -2.23
N VAL A 87 -2.06 0.58 -1.06
CA VAL A 87 -3.04 1.46 -0.40
C VAL A 87 -3.36 2.68 -1.28
N MET A 88 -2.35 3.32 -1.86
CA MET A 88 -2.57 4.43 -2.81
C MET A 88 -3.43 4.01 -3.99
N LEU A 89 -3.12 2.85 -4.61
CA LEU A 89 -3.88 2.35 -5.75
C LEU A 89 -5.31 1.97 -5.38
N ARG A 90 -5.50 1.35 -4.21
CA ARG A 90 -6.83 0.99 -3.73
C ARG A 90 -7.71 2.22 -3.53
N GLU A 91 -7.15 3.31 -2.99
CA GLU A 91 -7.90 4.57 -2.81
C GLU A 91 -8.13 5.29 -4.15
N GLY A 92 -7.10 5.46 -4.99
CA GLY A 92 -7.18 6.31 -6.17
C GLY A 92 -7.65 5.62 -7.46
N ARG A 93 -7.36 4.33 -7.64
CA ARG A 93 -7.82 3.52 -8.79
C ARG A 93 -9.01 2.64 -8.43
N GLY A 94 -9.36 2.54 -7.15
CA GLY A 94 -10.38 1.66 -6.61
C GLY A 94 -9.85 0.25 -6.33
N PRO A 95 -10.57 -0.55 -5.52
CA PRO A 95 -10.10 -1.85 -5.06
C PRO A 95 -10.08 -2.95 -6.14
N GLY A 96 -10.48 -2.60 -7.38
CA GLY A 96 -10.47 -3.49 -8.53
C GLY A 96 -9.34 -3.28 -9.53
N PHE A 97 -8.38 -2.39 -9.25
CA PHE A 97 -7.19 -2.24 -10.09
C PHE A 97 -6.34 -3.52 -10.03
N PRO A 98 -6.00 -4.14 -11.18
CA PRO A 98 -5.31 -5.43 -11.18
C PRO A 98 -3.83 -5.26 -10.82
N ILE A 99 -3.41 -6.01 -9.80
CA ILE A 99 -2.01 -6.10 -9.35
C ILE A 99 -1.57 -7.56 -9.41
N LEU A 100 -0.48 -7.82 -10.12
CA LEU A 100 0.09 -9.14 -10.34
C LEU A 100 1.47 -9.21 -9.70
N CYS A 101 1.81 -10.39 -9.15
CA CYS A 101 3.12 -10.67 -8.60
C CYS A 101 3.71 -11.92 -9.26
N LEU A 102 4.83 -11.76 -9.94
CA LEU A 102 5.54 -12.80 -10.67
C LEU A 102 6.82 -13.16 -9.91
N GLY A 103 6.84 -14.38 -9.35
CA GLY A 103 8.05 -14.96 -8.79
C GLY A 103 8.99 -15.44 -9.91
N LEU A 104 10.20 -14.92 -9.94
CA LEU A 104 11.20 -15.26 -10.96
C LEU A 104 11.84 -16.64 -10.74
N ASP A 105 12.07 -16.97 -9.47
CA ASP A 105 12.76 -18.18 -9.00
C ASP A 105 11.89 -19.02 -8.03
N HIS A 106 10.63 -18.63 -7.85
CA HIS A 106 9.69 -19.31 -6.96
C HIS A 106 8.23 -19.13 -7.43
N ALA A 107 7.30 -19.77 -6.73
CA ALA A 107 5.88 -19.51 -6.83
C ALA A 107 5.42 -18.74 -5.58
N PRO A 108 5.10 -17.44 -5.69
CA PRO A 108 4.63 -16.66 -4.55
C PRO A 108 3.30 -17.21 -4.01
N SER A 109 3.06 -17.04 -2.71
CA SER A 109 1.86 -17.55 -2.04
C SER A 109 1.20 -16.46 -1.20
N ALA A 110 -0.13 -16.37 -1.26
CA ALA A 110 -0.92 -15.42 -0.45
C ALA A 110 -0.66 -15.57 1.06
N ALA A 111 -0.39 -16.80 1.52
CA ALA A 111 -0.20 -17.09 2.95
C ALA A 111 1.03 -16.38 3.55
N THR A 112 2.02 -16.04 2.73
CA THR A 112 3.27 -15.41 3.18
C THR A 112 3.27 -13.90 2.99
N MET A 113 2.21 -13.32 2.42
CA MET A 113 2.14 -11.91 2.06
C MET A 113 1.44 -11.08 3.15
N PRO A 114 1.84 -9.80 3.33
CA PRO A 114 1.11 -8.85 4.17
C PRO A 114 -0.31 -8.65 3.67
N MET A 115 -1.25 -8.33 4.59
CA MET A 115 -2.69 -8.19 4.34
C MET A 115 -3.02 -7.51 3.00
N LEU A 116 -2.42 -6.36 2.72
CA LEU A 116 -2.71 -5.54 1.54
C LEU A 116 -2.33 -6.19 0.21
N THR A 117 -1.40 -7.13 0.25
CA THR A 117 -0.80 -7.76 -0.93
C THR A 117 -1.18 -9.24 -1.06
N ARG A 118 -1.99 -9.78 -0.14
CA ARG A 118 -2.47 -11.17 -0.16
C ARG A 118 -3.36 -11.49 -1.36
N ASP A 119 -4.10 -10.49 -1.85
CA ASP A 119 -5.06 -10.66 -2.93
C ASP A 119 -4.45 -10.40 -4.33
N PHE A 120 -3.12 -10.25 -4.41
CA PHE A 120 -2.44 -10.15 -5.69
C PHE A 120 -2.65 -11.41 -6.52
N TYR A 121 -2.66 -11.26 -7.84
CA TYR A 121 -2.65 -12.41 -8.73
C TYR A 121 -1.23 -12.95 -8.88
N PHE A 122 -0.94 -14.06 -8.20
CA PHE A 122 0.39 -14.67 -8.20
C PHE A 122 0.66 -15.52 -9.43
N LEU A 123 1.86 -15.37 -9.98
CA LEU A 123 2.39 -16.04 -11.14
C LEU A 123 3.80 -16.57 -10.82
N SER A 124 4.24 -17.59 -11.56
CA SER A 124 5.62 -18.08 -11.51
C SER A 124 6.22 -18.06 -12.91
N ALA A 125 7.46 -17.57 -13.02
CA ALA A 125 8.19 -17.57 -14.29
C ALA A 125 8.52 -19.00 -14.76
N ALA A 126 8.51 -19.98 -13.86
CA ALA A 126 8.65 -21.40 -14.19
C ALA A 126 7.45 -21.97 -14.97
N ASP A 127 6.28 -21.33 -14.91
CA ASP A 127 5.10 -21.74 -15.68
C ASP A 127 5.11 -21.08 -17.06
N PRO A 128 5.33 -21.83 -18.17
CA PRO A 128 5.45 -21.24 -19.51
C PRO A 128 4.18 -20.52 -19.98
N SER A 129 3.02 -20.75 -19.35
CA SER A 129 1.76 -20.08 -19.65
C SER A 129 1.59 -18.72 -18.96
N TRP A 130 2.49 -18.32 -18.05
CA TRP A 130 2.38 -17.07 -17.29
C TRP A 130 2.16 -15.82 -18.17
N PRO A 131 2.80 -15.65 -19.35
CA PRO A 131 2.60 -14.44 -20.15
C PRO A 131 1.15 -14.31 -20.65
N ALA A 132 0.51 -15.43 -20.99
CA ALA A 132 -0.89 -15.46 -21.43
C ALA A 132 -1.88 -15.16 -20.30
N LYS A 133 -1.49 -15.40 -19.04
CA LYS A 133 -2.33 -15.13 -17.87
C LYS A 133 -2.44 -13.63 -17.56
N VAL A 134 -1.42 -12.84 -17.89
CA VAL A 134 -1.43 -11.37 -17.71
C VAL A 134 -2.59 -10.71 -18.44
N PRO A 135 -2.74 -10.82 -19.78
CA PRO A 135 -3.86 -10.18 -20.48
C PRO A 135 -5.22 -10.78 -20.07
N ALA A 136 -5.27 -12.05 -19.67
CA ALA A 136 -6.51 -12.68 -19.19
C ALA A 136 -7.06 -12.03 -17.91
N THR A 137 -6.23 -11.37 -17.10
CA THR A 137 -6.70 -10.66 -15.90
C THR A 137 -7.63 -9.49 -16.21
N PHE A 138 -7.48 -8.84 -17.37
CA PHE A 138 -8.39 -7.76 -17.79
C PHE A 138 -9.82 -8.23 -18.06
N LEU A 139 -10.03 -9.55 -18.22
CA LEU A 139 -11.35 -10.14 -18.43
C LEU A 139 -12.04 -10.52 -17.11
N LYS A 140 -11.29 -10.54 -16.00
CA LYS A 140 -11.83 -10.90 -14.68
C LYS A 140 -12.49 -9.67 -14.06
N LYS A 141 -13.68 -9.86 -13.48
CA LYS A 141 -14.25 -8.86 -12.56
C LYS A 141 -13.52 -8.95 -11.24
N ALA A 142 -12.96 -7.83 -10.78
CA ALA A 142 -12.44 -7.74 -9.43
C ALA A 142 -13.57 -7.96 -8.43
N LYS A 143 -13.34 -8.85 -7.47
CA LYS A 143 -14.24 -9.09 -6.33
C LYS A 143 -13.52 -8.58 -5.10
N THR A 144 -13.67 -7.30 -4.81
CA THR A 144 -13.11 -6.71 -3.60
C THR A 144 -14.19 -5.87 -2.97
N GLU A 145 -14.61 -6.25 -1.75
CA GLU A 145 -15.54 -5.44 -0.98
C GLU A 145 -14.84 -4.14 -0.56
N PRO A 146 -15.52 -2.99 -0.71
CA PRO A 146 -14.98 -1.74 -0.22
C PRO A 146 -14.87 -1.80 1.31
N TRP A 147 -13.79 -1.24 1.85
CA TRP A 147 -13.73 -1.00 3.28
C TRP A 147 -14.67 0.15 3.64
N ASP A 148 -15.29 0.05 4.81
CA ASP A 148 -16.11 1.10 5.44
C ASP A 148 -15.26 2.28 5.93
N PHE A 149 -13.93 2.11 5.96
CA PHE A 149 -12.95 3.17 6.17
C PHE A 149 -12.14 3.50 4.91
N ARG A 150 -11.58 4.70 4.92
CA ARG A 150 -10.52 5.17 4.04
C ARG A 150 -9.19 4.97 4.74
N ILE A 151 -8.22 4.49 3.98
CA ILE A 151 -6.81 4.58 4.31
C ILE A 151 -6.04 4.99 3.06
N ASN A 152 -5.11 5.93 3.21
CA ASN A 152 -4.19 6.31 2.14
C ASN A 152 -2.79 6.56 2.70
N ALA A 153 -1.78 6.61 1.82
CA ALA A 153 -0.40 6.95 2.17
C ALA A 153 0.13 8.04 1.24
N THR A 154 0.78 9.05 1.80
CA THR A 154 1.45 10.13 1.08
C THR A 154 2.90 10.21 1.54
N GLY A 155 3.86 10.25 0.62
CA GLY A 155 5.28 10.31 0.93
C GLY A 155 5.98 11.42 0.16
N HIS A 156 6.95 12.10 0.76
CA HIS A 156 7.87 12.97 0.04
C HIS A 156 9.11 13.25 0.92
N PRO A 157 10.33 13.36 0.36
CA PRO A 157 11.54 13.63 1.14
C PRO A 157 11.44 14.83 2.10
N PHE A 158 10.73 15.90 1.70
CA PHE A 158 10.61 17.12 2.52
C PHE A 158 9.51 17.08 3.60
N ILE A 159 8.42 16.32 3.40
CA ILE A 159 7.31 16.29 4.36
C ILE A 159 7.27 14.99 5.18
N GLY A 160 8.03 13.97 4.75
CA GLY A 160 8.03 12.62 5.33
C GLY A 160 6.91 11.74 4.75
N GLN A 161 6.65 10.61 5.39
CA GLN A 161 5.49 9.76 5.08
C GLN A 161 4.34 10.04 6.05
N TRP A 162 3.13 10.03 5.50
CA TRP A 162 1.89 10.29 6.19
C TRP A 162 0.87 9.22 5.84
N PHE A 163 0.20 8.70 6.85
CA PHE A 163 -1.02 7.92 6.67
C PHE A 163 -2.22 8.84 6.82
N GLU A 164 -3.23 8.62 6.00
CA GLU A 164 -4.56 9.21 6.12
C GLU A 164 -5.53 8.11 6.51
N VAL A 165 -6.37 8.33 7.53
CA VAL A 165 -7.48 7.43 7.88
C VAL A 165 -8.76 8.22 8.16
N GLY A 166 -9.91 7.65 7.83
CA GLY A 166 -11.21 8.27 8.13
C GLY A 166 -12.39 7.39 7.71
N PRO A 167 -13.63 7.72 8.12
CA PRO A 167 -14.81 6.98 7.70
C PRO A 167 -15.13 7.20 6.22
N ARG A 168 -15.65 6.17 5.54
CA ARG A 168 -16.35 6.37 4.25
C ARG A 168 -17.82 6.72 4.44
N GLU A 169 -18.43 6.22 5.50
CA GLU A 169 -19.81 6.47 5.87
C GLU A 169 -19.92 6.68 7.39
N GLY A 170 -20.98 7.34 7.83
CA GLY A 170 -21.18 7.65 9.24
C GLY A 170 -20.11 8.58 9.80
N GLU A 171 -19.90 8.51 11.11
CA GLU A 171 -18.99 9.42 11.81
C GLU A 171 -18.23 8.71 12.92
N TRP A 172 -16.96 9.08 13.09
CA TRP A 172 -16.15 8.64 14.21
C TRP A 172 -16.12 9.73 15.29
N GLN A 173 -16.41 9.37 16.53
CA GLN A 173 -16.33 10.25 17.69
C GLN A 173 -14.92 10.17 18.29
N GLY A 174 -13.97 10.84 17.62
CA GLY A 174 -12.55 10.69 17.88
C GLY A 174 -11.93 9.49 17.17
N VAL A 175 -10.61 9.47 17.14
CA VAL A 175 -9.81 8.49 16.41
C VAL A 175 -8.52 8.22 17.15
N MET A 176 -8.05 6.99 17.09
CA MET A 176 -6.72 6.58 17.49
C MET A 176 -5.99 5.98 16.30
N PHE A 177 -4.69 6.22 16.21
CA PHE A 177 -3.82 5.56 15.25
C PHE A 177 -2.55 5.11 15.96
N GLY A 178 -2.15 3.86 15.74
CA GLY A 178 -0.97 3.24 16.33
C GLY A 178 -0.07 2.59 15.31
N VAL A 179 1.22 2.56 15.63
CA VAL A 179 2.27 1.93 14.83
C VAL A 179 2.96 0.85 15.65
N SER A 180 3.33 -0.27 15.01
CA SER A 180 4.11 -1.35 15.63
C SER A 180 5.56 -1.37 15.17
N GLY A 181 6.41 -2.10 15.90
CA GLY A 181 7.81 -2.34 15.52
C GLY A 181 8.64 -1.07 15.43
N GLU A 182 9.34 -0.87 14.31
CA GLU A 182 10.24 0.27 14.08
C GLU A 182 9.52 1.58 13.76
N GLY A 183 8.19 1.58 13.70
CA GLY A 183 7.41 2.78 13.42
C GLY A 183 7.37 3.75 14.60
N LYS A 184 7.48 5.05 14.31
CA LYS A 184 7.30 6.11 15.31
C LYS A 184 6.38 7.20 14.78
N ILE A 185 5.35 7.55 15.56
CA ILE A 185 4.53 8.72 15.26
C ILE A 185 5.29 9.97 15.68
N SER A 186 5.41 10.95 14.78
CA SER A 186 6.05 12.23 15.12
C SER A 186 5.10 13.42 15.05
N HIS A 187 4.05 13.37 14.23
CA HIS A 187 3.05 14.42 14.10
C HIS A 187 1.68 13.82 13.76
N HIS A 188 0.62 14.53 14.12
CA HIS A 188 -0.74 14.20 13.69
C HIS A 188 -1.58 15.45 13.43
N LEU A 189 -2.53 15.35 12.50
CA LEU A 189 -3.37 16.44 12.02
C LEU A 189 -4.79 15.92 11.77
N VAL A 190 -5.79 16.81 11.84
CA VAL A 190 -7.15 16.56 11.37
C VAL A 190 -7.50 17.61 10.34
N GLY A 191 -8.12 17.19 9.23
CA GLY A 191 -8.49 18.11 8.16
C GLY A 191 -9.39 17.46 7.10
N PRO A 192 -9.63 18.16 5.97
CA PRO A 192 -10.34 17.58 4.83
C PRO A 192 -9.65 16.32 4.33
N LYS A 193 -10.40 15.35 3.80
CA LYS A 193 -9.83 14.12 3.19
C LYS A 193 -8.99 14.42 1.94
N GLY A 194 -8.06 13.53 1.63
CA GLY A 194 -7.27 13.52 0.40
C GLY A 194 -6.14 14.56 0.30
N GLN A 195 -5.94 15.41 1.31
CA GLN A 195 -4.88 16.40 1.32
C GLN A 195 -4.41 16.71 2.75
N LEU A 196 -3.10 16.75 2.94
CA LEU A 196 -2.51 17.21 4.20
C LEU A 196 -2.95 18.65 4.50
N PRO A 197 -3.57 18.92 5.66
CA PRO A 197 -4.10 20.24 5.97
C PRO A 197 -2.98 21.22 6.30
N GLU A 198 -3.09 22.47 5.83
CA GLU A 198 -2.17 23.55 6.18
C GLU A 198 -2.31 23.97 7.66
N LYS A 199 -3.50 23.83 8.22
CA LYS A 199 -3.83 24.13 9.62
C LYS A 199 -4.73 23.04 10.18
N SER A 200 -4.48 22.67 11.43
CA SER A 200 -5.23 21.65 12.15
C SER A 200 -5.52 22.12 13.57
N VAL A 201 -6.72 21.81 14.07
CA VAL A 201 -7.08 21.98 15.47
C VAL A 201 -7.36 20.60 16.04
N LEU A 202 -6.56 20.20 17.02
CA LEU A 202 -6.66 18.88 17.64
C LEU A 202 -7.46 18.99 18.93
N GLU A 203 -8.54 18.24 19.04
CA GLU A 203 -9.38 18.19 20.23
C GLU A 203 -8.86 17.09 21.15
N TYR A 204 -8.45 17.47 22.37
CA TYR A 204 -7.95 16.55 23.40
C TYR A 204 -6.89 15.55 22.90
N PRO A 205 -5.78 16.02 22.30
CA PRO A 205 -4.76 15.13 21.78
C PRO A 205 -4.09 14.34 22.91
N THR A 206 -3.98 13.03 22.73
CA THR A 206 -3.24 12.14 23.63
C THR A 206 -2.15 11.45 22.83
N GLN A 207 -0.95 11.40 23.40
CA GLN A 207 0.24 10.84 22.74
C GLN A 207 0.78 9.66 23.54
N ASP A 208 1.56 8.82 22.85
CA ASP A 208 2.33 7.70 23.39
C ASP A 208 1.51 6.68 24.20
N ILE A 209 0.25 6.48 23.80
CA ILE A 209 -0.62 5.43 24.34
C ILE A 209 0.00 4.08 24.00
N LYS A 210 0.24 3.27 25.02
CA LYS A 210 0.67 1.87 24.86
C LYS A 210 -0.57 0.99 24.73
N ALA A 211 -0.62 0.22 23.66
CA ALA A 211 -1.66 -0.76 23.41
C ALA A 211 -1.01 -2.07 22.99
N GLU A 212 -1.66 -3.19 23.32
CA GLU A 212 -1.26 -4.51 22.84
C GLU A 212 -2.48 -5.15 22.18
N VAL A 213 -2.31 -5.57 20.93
CA VAL A 213 -3.38 -6.24 20.18
C VAL A 213 -2.81 -7.51 19.58
N ARG A 214 -3.40 -8.66 19.93
CA ARG A 214 -2.93 -9.99 19.49
C ARG A 214 -1.44 -10.26 19.79
N GLY A 215 -0.94 -9.76 20.92
CA GLY A 215 0.47 -9.92 21.31
C GLY A 215 1.45 -8.99 20.58
N ILE A 216 0.95 -8.04 19.77
CA ILE A 216 1.76 -7.02 19.11
C ILE A 216 1.60 -5.70 19.86
N GLU A 217 2.73 -5.13 20.28
CA GLU A 217 2.76 -3.81 20.91
C GLU A 217 2.62 -2.70 19.86
N TYR A 218 1.80 -1.71 20.19
CA TYR A 218 1.61 -0.49 19.43
C TYR A 218 1.88 0.73 20.31
N THR A 219 2.48 1.75 19.70
CA THR A 219 2.48 3.11 20.26
C THR A 219 1.52 3.96 19.44
N ALA A 220 0.51 4.53 20.12
CA ALA A 220 -0.61 5.18 19.48
C ALA A 220 -0.85 6.60 19.98
N TRP A 221 -1.32 7.44 19.06
CA TRP A 221 -1.75 8.81 19.34
C TRP A 221 -3.23 8.92 18.97
N SER A 222 -3.99 9.66 19.77
CA SER A 222 -5.43 9.84 19.59
C SER A 222 -5.85 11.30 19.67
N VAL A 223 -7.03 11.58 19.13
CA VAL A 223 -7.75 12.85 19.26
C VAL A 223 -9.25 12.57 19.40
N GLN A 224 -10.00 13.53 19.93
CA GLN A 224 -11.46 13.45 20.08
C GLN A 224 -12.22 14.19 18.98
N ASN A 225 -11.52 14.72 17.97
CA ASN A 225 -12.17 15.36 16.83
C ASN A 225 -13.20 14.42 16.19
N ARG A 226 -14.39 14.95 15.91
CA ARG A 226 -15.42 14.24 15.12
C ARG A 226 -14.97 14.16 13.67
N LEU A 227 -14.88 12.94 13.14
CA LEU A 227 -14.57 12.69 11.73
C LEU A 227 -15.81 12.24 10.97
N ASN A 228 -16.06 12.82 9.82
CA ASN A 228 -17.15 12.47 8.90
C ASN A 228 -16.56 12.06 7.54
N PRO A 229 -17.36 11.68 6.53
CA PRO A 229 -16.83 11.20 5.26
C PRO A 229 -15.98 12.21 4.47
N GLU A 230 -15.99 13.48 4.85
CA GLU A 230 -15.24 14.58 4.23
C GLU A 230 -14.00 15.00 5.05
N SER A 231 -13.82 14.47 6.26
CA SER A 231 -12.64 14.72 7.09
C SER A 231 -11.83 13.45 7.33
N SER A 232 -10.55 13.62 7.65
CA SER A 232 -9.62 12.54 7.90
C SER A 232 -8.57 12.95 8.92
N TYR A 233 -8.00 11.92 9.55
CA TYR A 233 -6.89 12.02 10.48
C TYR A 233 -5.62 11.61 9.77
N TYR A 234 -4.62 12.47 9.88
CA TYR A 234 -3.34 12.33 9.22
C TYR A 234 -2.27 12.11 10.27
N VAL A 235 -1.43 11.11 10.05
CA VAL A 235 -0.39 10.73 11.00
C VAL A 235 0.93 10.61 10.28
N LYS A 236 1.90 11.43 10.67
CA LYS A 236 3.28 11.35 10.20
C LYS A 236 3.98 10.23 10.93
N VAL A 237 4.51 9.30 10.17
CA VAL A 237 5.20 8.12 10.71
C VAL A 237 6.65 8.13 10.25
N GLU A 238 7.58 7.86 11.14
CA GLU A 238 8.98 7.58 10.85
C GLU A 238 9.23 6.07 10.88
N GLY A 239 10.25 5.60 10.17
CA GLY A 239 10.54 4.17 10.04
C GLY A 239 9.57 3.42 9.12
N TYR A 240 9.54 2.10 9.22
CA TYR A 240 8.66 1.22 8.45
C TYR A 240 7.93 0.26 9.39
N PRO A 241 6.82 0.69 10.03
CA PRO A 241 6.09 -0.18 10.94
C PRO A 241 5.66 -1.47 10.25
N SER A 242 5.72 -2.58 10.99
CA SER A 242 5.24 -3.87 10.48
C SER A 242 3.72 -3.90 10.30
N SER A 243 3.00 -3.09 11.08
CA SER A 243 1.56 -2.92 10.98
C SER A 243 1.14 -1.56 11.54
N VAL A 244 -0.04 -1.12 11.12
CA VAL A 244 -0.73 0.04 11.69
C VAL A 244 -2.07 -0.40 12.26
N MET A 245 -2.49 0.25 13.33
CA MET A 245 -3.83 0.08 13.89
C MET A 245 -4.57 1.42 13.91
N PHE A 246 -5.88 1.41 13.74
CA PHE A 246 -6.71 2.58 13.95
C PHE A 246 -8.14 2.19 14.28
N GLY A 247 -8.86 3.11 14.93
CA GLY A 247 -10.24 2.89 15.35
C GLY A 247 -10.78 4.08 16.13
N GLY A 248 -11.93 3.89 16.78
CA GLY A 248 -12.52 4.90 17.65
C GLY A 248 -11.60 5.29 18.81
N HIS A 249 -11.85 6.46 19.40
CA HIS A 249 -11.08 6.93 20.56
C HIS A 249 -11.19 5.93 21.75
N PRO A 250 -10.11 5.65 22.50
CA PRO A 250 -10.11 4.64 23.57
C PRO A 250 -11.11 4.90 24.71
N GLY A 251 -11.56 6.15 24.86
CA GLY A 251 -12.58 6.54 25.83
C GLY A 251 -14.03 6.25 25.40
N THR A 252 -14.24 5.49 24.32
CA THR A 252 -15.57 5.07 23.86
C THR A 252 -15.77 3.56 24.11
N ASP A 253 -16.96 3.16 24.56
CA ASP A 253 -17.27 1.79 25.01
C ASP A 253 -17.24 0.70 23.90
N GLN A 254 -16.85 1.07 22.66
CA GLN A 254 -16.77 0.17 21.50
C GLN A 254 -15.56 0.49 20.61
N ALA A 255 -14.35 0.44 21.18
CA ALA A 255 -13.14 0.59 20.37
C ALA A 255 -12.79 -0.71 19.61
N GLU A 256 -13.60 -1.06 18.60
CA GLU A 256 -13.14 -1.98 17.55
C GLU A 256 -11.97 -1.31 16.81
N VAL A 257 -10.85 -2.03 16.71
CA VAL A 257 -9.64 -1.54 16.04
C VAL A 257 -9.41 -2.33 14.77
N THR A 258 -9.22 -1.60 13.68
CA THR A 258 -8.73 -2.15 12.42
C THR A 258 -7.22 -2.26 12.50
N ILE A 259 -6.68 -3.39 12.07
CA ILE A 259 -5.23 -3.62 11.95
C ILE A 259 -4.91 -3.88 10.48
N ILE A 260 -3.88 -3.21 9.97
CA ILE A 260 -3.35 -3.44 8.64
C ILE A 260 -1.88 -3.84 8.74
N GLU A 261 -1.59 -5.09 8.36
CA GLU A 261 -0.24 -5.62 8.24
C GLU A 261 0.44 -5.08 6.98
N LEU A 262 1.62 -4.51 7.13
CA LEU A 262 2.37 -3.83 6.07
C LEU A 262 3.59 -4.63 5.59
N SER A 263 4.19 -5.50 6.42
CA SER A 263 5.40 -6.29 6.08
C SER A 263 5.37 -7.72 6.63
#